data_AF-A0A497HWX9-F1
#
_entry.id   AF-A0A497HWX9-F1
#
_cell.length_a   1.000
_cell.length_b   1.000
_cell.length_c   1.000
_cell.angle_alpha   90.00
_cell.angle_beta   90.00
_cell.angle_gamma   90.00
#
_symmetry.space_group_name_H-M   'P 1'
#
loop_
_entity.id
_entity.type
_entity.pdbx_description
1 polymer ?
#
loop_
_entity_poly.entity_id
_entity_poly.type
_entity_poly.pdbx_seq_one_letter_code
_entity_poly.pdbx_strand_id
1 'polypeptide(L)'
;GTEVKGENTINRITSAANPRFIERIPAESEFDIEMILSVYTVDEESNMLETIFEGLKLLEDNYLGGMGTRGYGKVEFTDIEIKEKKAEDYEEGKEGEYYKIHDTKIENKTPEEILGLLKG
;
A
#
# COMPACT_ATOMS: atom_id res chain seq x y z
N GLY A 1 3.22 13.58 -12.96
CA GLY A 1 4.35 14.50 -13.22
C GLY A 1 5.24 14.56 -11.99
N THR A 2 6.43 15.17 -12.05
CA THR A 2 7.31 15.36 -10.89
C THR A 2 7.33 16.84 -10.48
N GLU A 3 7.59 17.12 -9.21
CA GLU A 3 7.86 18.46 -8.69
C GLU A 3 9.26 18.56 -8.09
N VAL A 4 9.87 19.75 -8.17
CA VAL A 4 11.18 20.02 -7.56
C VAL A 4 10.98 20.60 -6.17
N LYS A 5 11.39 19.88 -5.13
CA LYS A 5 11.40 20.36 -3.75
C LYS A 5 12.79 20.89 -3.40
N GLY A 6 12.86 22.15 -2.97
CA GLY A 6 14.06 22.73 -2.37
C GLY A 6 14.17 22.35 -0.90
N GLU A 7 15.34 21.86 -0.48
CA GLU A 7 15.69 21.69 0.93
C GLU A 7 17.00 22.40 1.23
N ASN A 8 17.22 22.77 2.49
CA ASN A 8 18.43 23.46 2.88
C ASN A 8 19.00 22.88 4.18
N THR A 9 20.32 22.84 4.28
CA THR A 9 21.01 22.59 5.55
C THR A 9 21.72 23.87 5.96
N ILE A 10 21.44 24.37 7.17
CA ILE A 10 21.99 25.63 7.66
C ILE A 10 23.11 25.33 8.67
N ASN A 11 24.29 25.90 8.44
CA ASN A 11 25.38 25.84 9.42
C ASN A 11 24.99 26.64 10.67
N ARG A 12 24.94 25.96 11.83
CA ARG A 12 24.48 26.56 13.09
C ARG A 12 25.38 27.68 13.64
N ILE A 13 26.64 27.75 13.22
CA ILE A 13 27.61 28.76 13.69
C ILE A 13 27.63 29.95 12.73
N THR A 14 27.76 29.68 11.43
CA THR A 14 27.94 30.73 10.42
C THR A 14 26.63 31.20 9.79
N SER A 15 25.52 30.52 10.07
CA SER A 15 24.22 30.71 9.39
C SER A 15 24.28 30.52 7.88
N ALA A 16 25.35 29.91 7.35
CA ALA A 16 25.49 29.66 5.92
C ALA A 16 24.52 28.58 5.44
N ALA A 17 23.86 28.84 4.31
CA ALA A 17 22.95 27.91 3.64
C ALA A 17 23.69 26.96 2.69
N ASN A 18 23.24 25.72 2.62
CA ASN A 18 23.63 24.74 1.61
C ASN A 18 22.37 24.11 0.97
N PRO A 19 21.76 24.80 -0.02
CA PRO A 19 20.52 24.34 -0.65
C PRO A 19 20.75 23.14 -1.55
N ARG A 20 19.76 22.24 -1.57
CA ARG A 20 19.66 21.07 -2.47
C ARG A 20 18.27 21.04 -3.09
N PHE A 21 18.17 20.59 -4.32
CA PHE A 21 16.90 20.44 -5.04
C PHE A 21 16.72 18.98 -5.41
N ILE A 22 15.55 18.42 -5.11
CA ILE A 22 15.24 17.00 -5.31
C ILE A 22 13.89 16.90 -6.01
N GLU A 23 13.83 16.10 -7.07
CA GLU A 23 12.55 15.74 -7.68
C GLU A 23 11.77 14.77 -6.79
N ARG A 24 10.47 14.99 -6.68
CA ARG A 24 9.54 14.07 -6.01
C ARG A 24 8.22 13.98 -6.75
N ILE A 25 7.47 12.95 -6.43
CA ILE A 25 6.07 12.85 -6.82
C ILE A 25 5.28 13.91 -6.02
N PRO A 26 4.41 14.70 -6.67
CA PRO A 26 3.50 15.62 -5.98
C PRO A 26 2.66 14.88 -4.95
N ALA A 27 2.34 15.55 -3.85
CA ALA A 27 1.38 15.01 -2.89
C ALA A 27 0.04 14.72 -3.58
N GLU A 28 -0.70 13.73 -3.06
CA GLU A 28 -2.02 13.32 -3.57
C GLU A 28 -1.97 12.72 -5.00
N SER A 29 -0.78 12.35 -5.49
CA SER A 29 -0.70 11.54 -6.71
C SER A 29 -1.20 10.12 -6.41
N GLU A 30 -2.15 9.66 -7.20
CA GLU A 30 -2.73 8.32 -7.11
C GLU A 30 -1.99 7.33 -8.01
N PHE A 31 -1.90 6.08 -7.56
CA PHE A 31 -1.26 4.98 -8.29
C PHE A 31 -2.09 3.71 -8.15
N ASP A 32 -2.36 3.06 -9.28
CA ASP A 32 -2.90 1.72 -9.28
C ASP A 32 -1.83 0.72 -8.85
N ILE A 33 -2.15 -0.13 -7.87
CA ILE A 33 -1.27 -1.18 -7.37
C ILE A 33 -1.95 -2.54 -7.53
N GLU A 34 -1.16 -3.57 -7.79
CA GLU A 34 -1.62 -4.95 -7.86
C GLU A 34 -0.70 -5.84 -7.01
N MET A 35 -1.30 -6.73 -6.22
CA MET A 35 -0.59 -7.77 -5.47
C MET A 35 -1.21 -9.13 -5.78
N ILE A 36 -0.36 -10.11 -6.08
CA ILE A 36 -0.80 -11.48 -6.38
C ILE A 36 -0.36 -12.38 -5.22
N LEU A 37 -1.34 -12.98 -4.55
CA LEU A 37 -1.11 -14.00 -3.52
C LEU A 37 -1.40 -15.37 -4.13
N SER A 38 -0.39 -16.25 -4.13
CA SER A 38 -0.59 -17.65 -4.50
C SER A 38 -0.84 -18.48 -3.25
N VAL A 39 -1.99 -19.16 -3.20
CA VAL A 39 -2.41 -20.00 -2.06
C VAL A 39 -2.24 -21.48 -2.41
N TYR A 40 -1.56 -22.22 -1.55
CA TYR A 40 -1.35 -23.66 -1.66
C TYR A 40 -2.07 -24.42 -0.54
N THR A 41 -2.23 -25.73 -0.69
CA THR A 41 -3.04 -26.57 0.22
C THR A 41 -2.56 -26.61 1.66
N VAL A 42 -1.29 -26.26 1.92
CA VAL A 42 -0.70 -26.22 3.26
C VAL A 42 -0.78 -24.84 3.91
N ASP A 43 -1.26 -23.84 3.19
CA ASP A 43 -1.26 -22.46 3.64
C ASP A 43 -2.51 -22.14 4.46
N GLU A 44 -2.32 -21.29 5.45
CA GLU A 44 -3.42 -20.65 6.18
C GLU A 44 -3.65 -19.27 5.56
N GLU A 45 -4.49 -19.23 4.52
CA GLU A 45 -4.77 -18.01 3.73
C GLU A 45 -5.17 -16.81 4.59
N SER A 46 -6.01 -17.02 5.62
CA SER A 46 -6.42 -15.96 6.54
C SER A 46 -5.24 -15.28 7.22
N ASN A 47 -4.24 -16.05 7.65
CA ASN A 47 -3.06 -15.53 8.34
C ASN A 47 -2.13 -14.78 7.38
N MET A 48 -2.06 -15.23 6.13
CA MET A 48 -1.32 -14.51 5.09
C MET A 48 -1.97 -13.17 4.76
N LEU A 49 -3.29 -13.15 4.60
CA LEU A 49 -4.05 -11.91 4.37
C LEU A 49 -3.90 -10.95 5.55
N GLU A 50 -4.06 -11.44 6.79
CA GLU A 50 -3.84 -10.63 7.99
C GLU A 50 -2.45 -10.00 8.00
N THR A 51 -1.40 -10.79 7.74
CA THR A 51 -0.02 -10.30 7.69
C THR A 51 0.16 -9.21 6.62
N ILE A 52 -0.42 -9.38 5.43
CA ILE A 52 -0.34 -8.41 4.35
C ILE A 52 -1.01 -7.09 4.77
N PHE A 53 -2.25 -7.14 5.25
CA PHE A 53 -3.00 -5.93 5.57
C PHE A 53 -2.47 -5.24 6.83
N GLU A 54 -1.94 -5.97 7.81
CA GLU A 54 -1.18 -5.38 8.91
C GLU A 54 0.07 -4.67 8.40
N GLY A 55 0.81 -5.28 7.47
CA GLY A 55 1.96 -4.67 6.82
C GLY A 55 1.60 -3.37 6.09
N LEU A 56 0.49 -3.35 5.34
CA LEU A 56 0.00 -2.14 4.69
C LEU A 56 -0.36 -1.05 5.71
N LYS A 57 -1.07 -1.39 6.79
CA LYS A 57 -1.42 -0.43 7.84
C LYS A 57 -0.19 0.15 8.52
N LEU A 58 0.80 -0.68 8.82
CA LEU A 58 2.08 -0.24 9.36
C LEU A 58 2.85 0.65 8.39
N LEU A 59 2.75 0.39 7.08
CA LEU A 59 3.36 1.22 6.05
C LEU A 59 2.67 2.58 5.93
N GLU A 60 1.34 2.65 6.09
CA GLU A 60 0.62 3.93 6.21
C GLU A 60 1.16 4.74 7.38
N ASP A 61 1.41 4.13 8.54
CA ASP A 61 2.02 4.80 9.69
C ASP A 61 3.51 5.15 9.49
N ASN A 62 4.13 4.59 8.45
CA ASN A 62 5.52 4.83 8.07
C ASN A 62 5.62 5.62 6.76
N TYR A 63 6.70 5.39 6.01
CA TYR A 63 6.90 6.00 4.69
C TYR A 63 7.45 4.98 3.69
N LEU A 64 7.06 5.17 2.42
CA LEU A 64 7.57 4.44 1.28
C LEU A 64 8.71 5.22 0.61
N GLY A 65 9.84 4.55 0.35
CA GLY A 65 11.00 5.15 -0.32
C GLY A 65 11.92 5.94 0.61
N GLY A 66 12.56 6.99 0.09
CA GLY A 66 13.62 7.73 0.79
C GLY A 66 13.15 8.99 1.52
N MET A 67 13.95 9.45 2.49
CA MET A 67 13.80 10.76 3.16
C MET A 67 12.52 10.94 3.98
N GLY A 68 11.88 9.87 4.47
CA GLY A 68 10.64 9.98 5.24
C GLY A 68 10.71 10.82 6.51
N THR A 69 11.86 10.85 7.18
CA THR A 69 12.12 11.76 8.32
C THR A 69 12.02 13.24 7.97
N ARG A 70 12.00 13.58 6.67
CA ARG A 70 11.82 14.93 6.11
C ARG A 70 10.45 15.12 5.43
N GLY A 71 9.49 14.22 5.72
CA GLY A 71 8.12 14.29 5.24
C GLY A 71 7.92 13.80 3.80
N TYR A 72 8.69 12.81 3.36
CA TYR A 72 8.49 12.14 2.06
C TYR A 72 7.81 10.79 2.26
N GLY A 73 7.13 10.30 1.22
CA GLY A 73 6.71 8.91 1.16
C GLY A 73 5.55 8.53 2.07
N LYS A 74 4.81 9.50 2.63
CA LYS A 74 3.53 9.18 3.27
C LYS A 74 2.58 8.63 2.21
N VAL A 75 1.96 7.49 2.51
CA VAL A 75 1.02 6.81 1.62
C VAL A 75 -0.25 6.47 2.40
N GLU A 76 -1.32 6.24 1.64
CA GLU A 76 -2.61 5.75 2.09
C GLU A 76 -3.08 4.73 1.05
N PHE A 77 -3.72 3.63 1.49
CA PHE A 77 -4.29 2.64 0.60
C PHE A 77 -5.81 2.72 0.66
N THR A 78 -6.43 3.04 -0.48
CA THR A 78 -7.89 3.11 -0.63
C THR A 78 -8.34 2.15 -1.73
N ASP A 79 -9.67 2.00 -1.84
CA ASP A 79 -10.32 1.33 -2.97
C ASP A 79 -9.83 -0.10 -3.23
N ILE A 80 -9.45 -0.82 -2.15
CA ILE A 80 -8.93 -2.17 -2.26
C ILE A 80 -10.07 -3.12 -2.64
N GLU A 81 -9.84 -3.89 -3.69
CA GLU A 81 -10.61 -5.07 -4.05
C GLU A 81 -9.73 -6.33 -3.97
N ILE A 82 -10.34 -7.45 -3.60
CA ILE A 82 -9.68 -8.76 -3.64
C ILE A 82 -10.51 -9.67 -4.52
N LYS A 83 -9.87 -10.32 -5.50
CA LYS A 83 -10.48 -11.34 -6.35
C LYS A 83 -9.77 -12.68 -6.14
N GLU A 84 -10.56 -13.71 -5.89
CA GLU A 84 -10.11 -15.10 -5.88
C GLU A 84 -10.20 -15.64 -7.30
N LYS A 85 -9.12 -16.26 -7.77
CA LYS A 85 -9.09 -16.92 -9.07
C LYS A 85 -8.57 -18.34 -8.91
N LYS A 86 -9.43 -19.32 -9.23
CA LYS A 86 -9.13 -20.76 -9.13
C LYS A 86 -8.56 -21.28 -10.43
N ALA A 87 -8.01 -22.49 -10.40
CA ALA A 87 -7.41 -23.11 -11.58
C ALA A 87 -8.39 -23.16 -12.76
N GLU A 88 -9.65 -23.49 -12.49
CA GLU A 88 -10.71 -23.55 -13.50
C GLU A 88 -10.96 -22.18 -14.14
N ASP A 89 -10.84 -21.08 -13.40
CA ASP A 89 -11.01 -19.73 -13.93
C ASP A 89 -9.91 -19.35 -14.92
N TYR A 90 -8.69 -19.87 -14.74
CA TYR A 90 -7.61 -19.69 -15.71
C TYR A 90 -7.86 -20.50 -16.99
N GLU A 91 -8.35 -21.73 -16.86
CA GLU A 91 -8.66 -22.59 -18.01
C GLU A 91 -9.81 -22.03 -18.85
N GLU A 92 -10.82 -21.45 -18.18
CA GLU A 92 -12.02 -20.90 -18.83
C GLU A 92 -11.89 -19.40 -19.19
N GLY A 93 -10.79 -18.75 -18.83
CA GLY A 93 -10.54 -17.34 -19.14
C GLY A 93 -11.45 -16.37 -18.37
N LYS A 94 -11.84 -16.72 -17.14
CA LYS A 94 -12.66 -15.89 -16.26
C LYS A 94 -11.78 -14.92 -15.44
N GLU A 95 -12.38 -13.81 -15.01
CA GLU A 95 -11.72 -12.76 -14.20
C GLU A 95 -11.58 -13.13 -12.71
N GLY A 96 -12.12 -14.27 -12.29
CA GLY A 96 -12.26 -14.63 -10.88
C GLY A 96 -13.46 -13.94 -10.22
N GLU A 97 -13.72 -14.30 -8.97
CA GLU A 97 -14.84 -13.78 -8.18
C GLU A 97 -14.33 -12.93 -7.02
N TYR A 98 -15.13 -11.98 -6.55
CA TYR A 98 -14.74 -11.19 -5.39
C TYR A 98 -14.58 -12.07 -4.15
N TYR A 99 -13.46 -11.90 -3.46
CA TYR A 99 -13.19 -12.57 -2.20
C TYR A 99 -14.18 -12.10 -1.13
N LYS A 100 -14.56 -13.01 -0.23
CA LYS A 100 -15.53 -12.74 0.83
C LYS A 100 -14.97 -13.13 2.18
N ILE A 101 -15.11 -12.23 3.15
CA ILE A 101 -14.82 -12.50 4.56
C ILE A 101 -16.14 -12.45 5.32
N HIS A 102 -16.54 -13.56 5.96
CA HIS A 102 -17.85 -13.71 6.63
C HIS A 102 -19.02 -13.23 5.75
N ASP A 103 -19.08 -13.73 4.51
CA ASP A 103 -20.04 -13.34 3.45
C ASP A 103 -19.98 -11.88 2.97
N THR A 104 -19.10 -11.07 3.56
CA THR A 104 -18.87 -9.68 3.15
C THR A 104 -17.90 -9.64 1.98
N LYS A 105 -18.38 -9.13 0.84
CA LYS A 105 -17.59 -8.88 -0.36
C LYS A 105 -16.50 -7.83 -0.09
N ILE A 106 -15.25 -8.12 -0.47
CA ILE A 106 -14.14 -7.16 -0.35
C ILE A 106 -14.01 -6.34 -1.62
N GLU A 107 -14.66 -5.18 -1.61
CA GLU A 107 -14.56 -4.14 -2.63
C GLU A 107 -14.59 -2.76 -1.98
N ASN A 108 -13.83 -1.81 -2.53
CA ASN A 108 -13.76 -0.43 -2.05
C ASN A 108 -13.52 -0.34 -0.53
N LYS A 109 -12.51 -1.06 -0.04
CA LYS A 109 -12.17 -1.15 1.38
C LYS A 109 -10.79 -0.56 1.66
N THR A 110 -10.58 -0.14 2.88
CA THR A 110 -9.27 0.23 3.44
C THR A 110 -8.61 -0.98 4.11
N PRO A 111 -7.27 -0.98 4.34
CA PRO A 111 -6.61 -2.04 5.09
C PRO A 111 -7.21 -2.25 6.49
N GLU A 112 -7.61 -1.17 7.16
CA GLU A 112 -8.19 -1.23 8.51
C GLU A 112 -9.54 -1.93 8.54
N GLU A 113 -10.43 -1.65 7.58
CA GLU A 113 -11.71 -2.34 7.46
C GLU A 113 -11.52 -3.83 7.16
N ILE A 114 -10.58 -4.18 6.28
CA ILE A 114 -10.30 -5.58 5.94
C ILE A 114 -9.76 -6.33 7.16
N LEU A 115 -8.82 -5.74 7.91
CA LEU A 115 -8.33 -6.31 9.17
C LEU A 115 -9.44 -6.49 10.20
N GLY A 116 -10.36 -5.53 10.30
CA GLY A 116 -11.53 -5.63 11.16
C GLY A 116 -12.42 -6.82 10.81
N LEU A 117 -12.58 -7.10 9.51
CA LEU A 117 -13.34 -8.27 9.03
C LEU A 117 -12.59 -9.59 9.27
N LEU A 118 -11.26 -9.63 9.12
CA LEU A 118 -10.47 -10.85 9.34
C LEU A 118 -10.42 -11.29 10.82
N LYS A 119 -10.51 -10.34 11.75
CA LYS A 119 -10.36 -10.56 13.19
C LYS A 119 -11.69 -10.80 13.92
N GLY A 120 -12.83 -10.55 13.28
CA GLY A 120 -14.18 -10.62 13.87
C GLY A 120 -14.85 -11.95 13.60
#